data_AF-A0A8C5U6R9-F1
#
_entry.id   AF-A0A8C5U6R9-F1
#
_cell.length_a   1.000
_cell.length_b   1.000
_cell.length_c   1.000
_cell.angle_alpha   90.00
_cell.angle_beta   90.00
_cell.angle_gamma   90.00
#
_symmetry.space_group_name_H-M   'P 1'
#
loop_
_entity.id
_entity.type
_entity.pdbx_description
1 polymer ?
#
loop_
_entity_poly.entity_id
_entity_poly.type
_entity_poly.pdbx_seq_one_letter_code
_entity_poly.pdbx_strand_id
1 'polypeptide(L)'
;SCIILIQLSDLALTLEDYLNGNFQYKTFFPYWVSDNEYLHQSAEDDIILYNVEINYATTIMTNSTMKQVNASNYVMSSDQYFIALESNYSKLWRYSYTASYHIYDLING
;
A
#
# COMPACT_ATOMS: atom_id res chain seq x y z
N SER A 1 34.58 15.55 -28.78
CA SER A 1 34.72 14.08 -28.82
C SER A 1 34.22 13.49 -27.52
N CYS A 2 32.99 12.94 -27.54
CA CYS A 2 32.64 11.66 -26.92
C CYS A 2 31.16 11.40 -27.28
N ILE A 3 30.95 11.07 -28.56
CA ILE A 3 29.78 10.35 -29.02
C ILE A 3 30.13 8.89 -28.75
N ILE A 4 29.83 8.38 -27.56
CA ILE A 4 29.96 6.95 -27.28
C ILE A 4 28.78 6.52 -26.39
N LEU A 5 27.84 5.85 -27.05
CA LEU A 5 26.95 4.80 -26.51
C LEU A 5 25.82 5.22 -25.57
N ILE A 6 24.89 6.02 -26.08
CA ILE A 6 23.48 5.63 -25.92
C ILE A 6 23.22 4.67 -27.09
N GLN A 7 23.57 3.40 -26.93
CA GLN A 7 22.97 2.36 -27.76
C GLN A 7 21.49 2.37 -27.39
N LEU A 8 20.71 3.02 -28.25
CA LEU A 8 19.29 2.80 -28.39
C LEU A 8 19.06 1.29 -28.33
N SER A 9 18.45 0.83 -27.25
CA SER A 9 17.67 -0.39 -27.37
C SER A 9 16.54 -0.04 -28.32
N ASP A 10 16.67 -0.42 -29.59
CA ASP A 10 15.56 -0.42 -30.55
C ASP A 10 14.55 -1.52 -30.18
N LEU A 11 14.12 -1.54 -28.91
CA LEU A 11 12.98 -2.30 -28.47
C LEU A 11 11.78 -1.36 -28.56
N ALA A 12 11.09 -1.38 -29.69
CA ALA A 12 9.82 -0.68 -29.81
C ALA A 12 8.90 -1.15 -28.69
N LEU A 13 8.38 -0.20 -27.91
CA LEU A 13 7.40 -0.50 -26.85
C LEU A 13 6.23 -1.25 -27.45
N THR A 14 6.01 -2.48 -27.00
CA THR A 14 4.90 -3.29 -27.47
C THR A 14 3.65 -3.02 -26.64
N LEU A 15 2.47 -3.35 -27.18
CA LEU A 15 1.24 -3.33 -26.39
C LEU A 15 1.34 -4.28 -25.19
N GLU A 16 2.03 -5.41 -25.35
CA GLU A 16 2.26 -6.39 -24.28
C GLU A 16 3.10 -5.79 -23.14
N ASP A 17 4.13 -5.01 -23.45
CA ASP A 17 4.91 -4.29 -22.44
C ASP A 17 4.07 -3.32 -21.61
N TYR A 18 3.09 -2.66 -22.24
CA TYR A 18 2.16 -1.75 -21.56
C TYR A 18 1.14 -2.52 -20.71
N LEU A 19 0.54 -3.58 -21.25
CA LEU A 19 -0.50 -4.37 -20.56
C LEU A 19 0.08 -5.20 -19.40
N ASN A 20 1.31 -5.70 -19.51
CA ASN A 20 2.00 -6.43 -18.44
C ASN A 20 2.45 -5.52 -17.29
N GLY A 21 2.42 -4.20 -17.49
CA GLY A 21 2.80 -3.24 -16.45
C GLY A 21 4.29 -3.21 -16.12
N ASN A 22 5.15 -3.77 -16.97
CA ASN A 22 6.61 -3.79 -16.76
C ASN A 22 7.22 -2.39 -16.63
N PHE A 23 6.56 -1.38 -17.19
CA PHE A 23 7.00 0.03 -17.16
C PHE A 23 6.21 0.89 -16.15
N GLN A 24 5.55 0.31 -15.16
CA GLN A 24 4.88 1.09 -14.12
C GLN A 24 5.88 1.60 -13.08
N TYR A 25 5.92 2.91 -12.87
CA TYR A 25 6.69 3.50 -11.78
C TYR A 25 6.01 3.16 -10.45
N LYS A 26 6.81 2.76 -9.46
CA LYS A 26 6.29 2.57 -8.10
C LYS A 26 6.01 3.94 -7.50
N THR A 27 4.76 4.16 -7.12
CA THR A 27 4.39 5.30 -6.30
C THR A 27 4.42 4.92 -4.84
N PHE A 28 4.81 5.87 -4.00
CA PHE A 28 4.74 5.73 -2.56
C PHE A 28 3.88 6.87 -2.03
N PHE A 29 2.70 6.53 -1.54
CA PHE A 29 1.77 7.45 -0.91
C PHE A 29 1.69 7.09 0.58
N PRO A 30 2.38 7.83 1.46
CA PRO A 30 2.28 7.59 2.90
C PRO A 30 0.86 7.91 3.37
N TYR A 31 0.28 7.00 4.15
CA TYR A 31 -1.01 7.23 4.80
C TYR A 31 -0.76 7.90 6.15
N TRP A 32 -0.85 9.23 6.19
CA TRP A 32 -0.58 10.01 7.39
C TRP A 32 -1.66 9.78 8.45
N VAL A 33 -1.22 9.45 9.67
CA VAL A 33 -2.09 9.31 10.85
C VAL A 33 -1.87 10.44 11.85
N SER A 34 -0.68 11.05 11.83
CA SER A 34 -0.29 12.20 12.63
C SER A 34 0.69 13.07 11.82
N ASP A 35 1.13 14.19 12.37
CA ASP A 35 2.12 15.08 11.74
C ASP A 35 3.48 14.39 11.53
N ASN A 36 3.77 13.39 12.36
CA ASN A 36 5.06 12.71 12.40
C ASN A 36 4.98 11.21 12.11
N GLU A 37 3.79 10.68 11.88
CA GLU A 37 3.56 9.24 11.77
C GLU A 37 2.74 8.92 10.54
N TYR A 38 3.21 7.94 9.78
CA TYR A 38 2.48 7.43 8.63
C TYR A 38 2.47 5.91 8.61
N LEU A 39 1.40 5.36 8.03
CA LEU A 39 1.28 3.95 7.70
C LEU A 39 1.77 3.69 6.28
N HIS A 40 2.42 2.55 6.12
CA HIS A 40 2.71 1.98 4.82
C HIS A 40 2.70 0.46 4.90
N GLN A 41 2.53 -0.16 3.73
CA GLN A 41 2.63 -1.61 3.61
C GLN A 41 4.07 -2.00 3.27
N SER A 42 4.59 -3.00 3.99
CA SER A 42 5.92 -3.56 3.77
C SER A 42 5.96 -4.42 2.49
N ALA A 43 7.15 -4.83 2.07
CA ALA A 43 7.29 -5.80 0.97
C ALA A 43 6.70 -7.19 1.30
N GLU A 44 6.47 -7.49 2.57
CA GLU A 44 5.89 -8.74 3.07
C GLU A 44 4.37 -8.65 3.30
N ASP A 45 3.75 -7.54 2.88
CA ASP A 45 2.34 -7.19 3.10
C ASP A 45 1.96 -6.90 4.56
N ASP A 46 2.93 -6.61 5.42
CA ASP A 46 2.66 -6.17 6.79
C ASP A 46 2.34 -4.67 6.85
N ILE A 47 1.52 -4.27 7.82
CA ILE A 47 1.20 -2.86 8.04
C ILE A 47 2.18 -2.30 9.07
N ILE A 48 2.95 -1.30 8.64
CA ILE A 48 4.00 -0.66 9.44
C ILE A 48 3.61 0.79 9.74
N LEU A 49 3.65 1.15 11.02
CA LEU A 49 3.62 2.51 11.50
C LEU A 49 5.04 3.05 11.59
N TYR A 50 5.34 4.08 10.81
CA TYR A 50 6.64 4.72 10.76
C TYR A 50 6.59 6.11 11.38
N ASN A 51 7.45 6.35 12.36
CA ASN A 51 7.63 7.66 12.98
C ASN A 51 8.86 8.36 12.37
N VAL A 52 8.64 9.51 11.73
CA VAL A 52 9.65 10.26 10.98
C VAL A 52 10.62 11.04 11.87
N GLU A 53 10.24 11.39 13.10
CA GLU A 53 11.10 12.16 14.01
C GLU A 53 12.20 11.29 14.59
N ILE A 54 11.82 10.13 15.11
CA ILE A 54 12.74 9.19 15.76
C ILE A 54 13.31 8.14 14.80
N ASN A 55 12.86 8.13 13.54
CA ASN A 55 13.22 7.13 12.52
C ASN A 55 12.96 5.68 12.99
N TYR A 56 11.80 5.47 13.62
CA TYR A 56 11.43 4.18 14.20
C TYR A 56 10.19 3.60 13.51
N ALA A 57 10.24 2.31 13.19
CA ALA A 57 9.17 1.58 12.53
C ALA A 57 8.61 0.51 13.48
N THR A 58 7.29 0.48 13.62
CA THR A 58 6.57 -0.51 14.42
C THR A 58 5.60 -1.28 13.52
N THR A 59 5.69 -2.61 13.53
CA THR A 59 4.69 -3.45 12.85
C THR A 59 3.43 -3.49 13.69
N ILE A 60 2.35 -2.89 13.19
CA ILE A 60 1.06 -2.84 13.90
C ILE A 60 0.18 -4.05 13.58
N MET A 61 0.34 -4.63 12.39
CA MET A 61 -0.43 -5.79 11.96
C MET A 61 0.36 -6.60 10.94
N THR A 62 0.34 -7.91 11.10
CA THR A 62 0.99 -8.85 10.19
C THR A 62 0.10 -9.21 9.01
N ASN A 63 0.73 -9.65 7.92
CA ASN A 63 0.06 -10.09 6.71
C ASN A 63 -0.92 -11.27 6.95
N SER A 64 -0.71 -12.06 8.00
CA SER A 64 -1.54 -13.20 8.34
C SER A 64 -2.97 -12.78 8.70
N THR A 65 -3.10 -11.69 9.46
CA THR A 65 -4.39 -11.13 9.89
C THR A 65 -5.14 -10.54 8.69
N MET A 66 -4.43 -9.85 7.80
CA MET A 66 -4.99 -9.35 6.53
C MET A 66 -5.51 -10.48 5.64
N LYS A 67 -4.72 -11.55 5.51
CA LYS A 67 -5.09 -12.73 4.71
C LYS A 67 -6.27 -13.50 5.31
N GLN A 68 -6.39 -13.54 6.64
CA GLN A 68 -7.49 -14.22 7.33
C GLN A 68 -8.86 -13.69 6.90
N VAL A 69 -8.98 -12.36 6.72
CA VAL A 69 -10.22 -11.72 6.26
C VAL A 69 -10.21 -11.36 4.77
N ASN A 70 -9.18 -11.79 4.03
CA ASN A 70 -8.97 -11.46 2.63
C ASN A 70 -9.13 -9.94 2.37
N ALA A 71 -8.49 -9.14 3.22
CA ALA A 71 -8.57 -7.68 3.17
C ALA A 71 -7.65 -7.13 2.06
N SER A 72 -8.19 -6.20 1.28
CA SER A 72 -7.48 -5.50 0.21
C SER A 72 -7.02 -4.10 0.60
N ASN A 73 -7.62 -3.51 1.64
CA ASN A 73 -7.29 -2.17 2.11
C ASN A 73 -7.49 -2.09 3.62
N TYR A 74 -6.96 -1.02 4.23
CA TYR A 74 -7.07 -0.78 5.67
C TYR A 74 -7.27 0.71 5.96
N VAL A 75 -7.92 1.00 7.09
CA VAL A 75 -8.10 2.35 7.60
C VAL A 75 -7.86 2.31 9.10
N MET A 76 -6.97 3.17 9.58
CA MET A 76 -6.73 3.34 11.02
C MET A 76 -7.64 4.42 11.59
N SER A 77 -8.15 4.17 12.79
CA SER A 77 -8.90 5.16 13.58
C SER A 77 -8.00 6.32 14.02
N SER A 78 -8.57 7.51 14.21
CA SER A 78 -7.81 8.71 14.58
C SER A 78 -7.12 8.59 15.95
N ASP A 79 -7.63 7.73 16.83
CA ASP A 79 -7.09 7.44 18.15
C ASP A 79 -6.03 6.32 18.13
N GLN A 80 -5.77 5.72 16.97
CA GLN A 80 -4.83 4.63 16.75
C GLN A 80 -5.10 3.36 17.59
N TYR A 81 -6.29 3.23 18.17
CA TYR A 81 -6.69 2.05 18.95
C TYR A 81 -7.33 0.96 18.08
N PHE A 82 -7.94 1.37 16.97
CA PHE A 82 -8.65 0.47 16.08
C PHE A 82 -8.15 0.57 14.66
N ILE A 83 -8.18 -0.57 13.97
CA ILE A 83 -7.93 -0.65 12.53
C ILE A 83 -9.09 -1.40 11.87
N ALA A 84 -9.64 -0.80 10.82
CA ALA A 84 -10.68 -1.38 10.00
C ALA A 84 -10.06 -1.97 8.73
N LEU A 85 -10.26 -3.26 8.53
CA LEU A 85 -9.82 -3.98 7.35
C LEU A 85 -10.97 -4.07 6.35
N GLU A 86 -10.74 -3.62 5.13
CA GLU A 86 -11.70 -3.63 4.04
C GLU A 86 -11.54 -4.89 3.20
N SER A 87 -12.60 -5.69 3.11
CA SER A 87 -12.69 -6.91 2.31
C SER A 87 -13.89 -6.87 1.36
N ASN A 88 -13.95 -7.81 0.41
CA ASN A 88 -15.08 -7.94 -0.53
C ASN A 88 -15.39 -6.66 -1.33
N TYR A 89 -14.35 -6.00 -1.84
CA TYR A 89 -14.48 -4.81 -2.67
C TYR A 89 -15.28 -5.09 -3.96
N SER A 90 -16.35 -4.33 -4.19
CA SER A 90 -17.13 -4.37 -5.43
C SER A 90 -17.41 -2.97 -5.97
N LYS A 91 -16.95 -2.72 -7.20
CA LYS A 91 -17.00 -1.41 -7.86
C LYS A 91 -18.42 -1.10 -8.37
N LEU A 92 -18.90 0.12 -8.11
CA LEU A 92 -20.17 0.62 -8.67
C LEU A 92 -19.95 1.76 -9.67
N TRP A 93 -19.29 2.85 -9.23
CA TRP A 93 -19.02 4.05 -10.03
C TRP A 93 -17.60 4.56 -9.77
N ARG A 94 -17.15 5.62 -10.45
CA ARG A 94 -15.78 6.17 -10.34
C ARG A 94 -15.27 6.27 -8.91
N TYR A 95 -16.10 6.73 -7.97
CA TYR A 95 -15.77 6.84 -6.53
C TYR A 95 -16.73 6.07 -5.60
N SER A 96 -17.69 5.32 -6.16
CA SER A 96 -18.65 4.55 -5.36
C SER A 96 -18.35 3.06 -5.45
N TYR A 97 -18.40 2.38 -4.32
CA TYR A 97 -18.16 0.95 -4.19
C TYR A 97 -18.84 0.42 -2.94
N THR A 98 -18.99 -0.89 -2.85
CA THR A 98 -19.40 -1.60 -1.64
C THR A 98 -18.24 -2.45 -1.13
N ALA A 99 -18.09 -2.53 0.18
CA ALA A 99 -17.11 -3.37 0.83
C ALA A 99 -17.63 -3.86 2.18
N SER A 100 -17.01 -4.92 2.71
CA SER A 100 -17.20 -5.42 4.06
C SER A 100 -16.07 -4.93 4.95
N TYR A 101 -16.35 -4.60 6.20
CA TYR A 101 -15.36 -4.07 7.13
C TYR A 101 -15.22 -4.96 8.36
N HIS A 102 -13.98 -5.25 8.74
CA HIS A 102 -13.63 -5.97 9.96
C HIS A 102 -12.81 -5.05 10.87
N ILE A 103 -13.32 -4.79 12.07
CA ILE A 103 -12.65 -3.89 13.03
C ILE A 103 -11.82 -4.73 14.00
N TYR A 104 -10.56 -4.35 14.16
CA TYR A 104 -9.61 -4.98 15.08
C TYR A 104 -9.17 -3.97 16.13
N ASP A 105 -9.07 -4.43 17.37
CA ASP A 105 -8.53 -3.69 18.51
C ASP A 105 -7.02 -3.97 18.59
N LEU A 106 -6.21 -2.92 18.46
CA LEU A 106 -4.75 -3.02 18.47
C LEU A 106 -4.17 -3.21 19.88
N ILE A 107 -4.93 -2.88 20.93
CA ILE A 107 -4.51 -3.04 22.33
C ILE A 107 -4.86 -4.44 22.83
N ASN A 108 -6.10 -4.87 22.57
CA ASN A 108 -6.65 -6.08 23.18
C ASN A 108 -6.50 -7.35 22.33
N GLY A 109 -6.10 -7.21 21.05
CA GLY A 109 -5.60 -8.29 20.18
C GLY A 109 -6.39 -9.59 20.20
#